data_AF-A0A6M6JG96-F1
#
_entry.id   AF-A0A6M6JG96-F1
#
_cell.length_a   1.000
_cell.length_b   1.000
_cell.length_c   1.000
_cell.angle_alpha   90.00
_cell.angle_beta   90.00
_cell.angle_gamma   90.00
#
_symmetry.space_group_name_H-M   'P 1'
#
loop_
_entity.id
_entity.type
_entity.pdbx_description
1 polymer ?
#
loop_
_entity_poly.entity_id
_entity_poly.type
_entity_poly.pdbx_seq_one_letter_code
_entity_poly.pdbx_strand_id
1 'polypeptide(L)'
;MLDPESVDLDELCAALEDRTPGTSWWIDPRTGVISSHLADVGAPRPSGVRIRRTESRESYQDMAQFVAAVHHRRAADLLDRAISGPGAFRRFKDTLFEFPELRDQWFRYRSARARRRAVHWLAEVELIGRADAERLAAAIPDPVARDEDLPAAVAVDLAMLYGDRLEQVLLFGSWVHGDGPGEFDLQLVVVLSDLRSPWEELHRMDDVLWRHTERTGFTVTALPVSAAQLAAPHTPLLARAAAEARLVA
;
A
#
# COMPACT_ATOMS: atom_id res chain seq x y z
N MET A 1 -11.10 32.55 -1.56
CA MET A 1 -10.71 31.13 -1.53
C MET A 1 -11.14 30.56 -0.20
N LEU A 2 -11.64 29.34 -0.21
CA LEU A 2 -11.92 28.56 0.99
C LEU A 2 -10.63 28.24 1.72
N ASP A 3 -10.73 28.08 3.04
CA ASP A 3 -9.71 27.42 3.83
C ASP A 3 -9.74 25.92 3.46
N PRO A 4 -8.62 25.32 3.01
CA PRO A 4 -8.61 23.90 2.69
C PRO A 4 -8.97 22.99 3.87
N GLU A 5 -8.76 23.43 5.12
CA GLU A 5 -9.14 22.68 6.33
C GLU A 5 -10.66 22.69 6.59
N SER A 6 -11.41 23.60 5.96
CA SER A 6 -12.87 23.69 6.15
C SER A 6 -13.65 22.73 5.26
N VAL A 7 -13.00 21.97 4.39
CA VAL A 7 -13.65 21.03 3.46
C VAL A 7 -13.43 19.60 3.95
N ASP A 8 -14.52 18.87 4.16
CA ASP A 8 -14.45 17.43 4.41
C ASP A 8 -14.04 16.70 3.11
N LEU A 9 -12.77 16.32 3.05
CA LEU A 9 -12.21 15.62 1.88
C LEU A 9 -12.81 14.23 1.71
N ASP A 10 -13.23 13.55 2.78
CA ASP A 10 -13.82 12.22 2.69
C ASP A 10 -15.24 12.29 2.12
N GLU A 11 -16.02 13.28 2.56
CA GLU A 11 -17.33 13.57 1.97
C GLU A 11 -17.20 14.00 0.49
N LEU A 12 -16.19 14.81 0.16
CA LEU A 12 -15.92 15.20 -1.23
C LEU A 12 -15.54 14.00 -2.09
N CYS A 13 -14.73 13.08 -1.58
CA CYS A 13 -14.42 11.83 -2.27
C CYS A 13 -15.67 11.01 -2.54
N ALA A 14 -16.54 10.84 -1.53
CA ALA A 14 -17.80 10.13 -1.69
C ALA A 14 -18.69 10.78 -2.77
N ALA A 15 -18.77 12.12 -2.78
CA ALA A 15 -19.53 12.87 -3.78
C ALA A 15 -18.97 12.73 -5.21
N LEU A 16 -17.64 12.76 -5.37
CA LEU A 16 -16.97 12.55 -6.67
C LEU A 16 -17.20 11.13 -7.21
N GLU A 17 -17.23 10.12 -6.32
CA GLU A 17 -17.39 8.73 -6.69
C GLU A 17 -18.85 8.28 -6.83
N ASP A 18 -19.81 9.07 -6.33
CA ASP A 18 -21.22 8.68 -6.34
C ASP A 18 -21.81 8.59 -7.76
N ARG A 19 -22.26 7.38 -8.10
CA ARG A 19 -22.91 7.06 -9.37
C ARG A 19 -24.41 6.85 -9.23
N THR A 20 -25.00 7.10 -8.06
CA THR A 20 -26.43 6.91 -7.79
C THR A 20 -27.25 7.65 -8.85
N PRO A 21 -28.15 6.96 -9.57
CA PRO A 21 -29.00 7.58 -10.57
C PRO A 21 -29.82 8.73 -9.97
N GLY A 22 -29.98 9.82 -10.72
CA GLY A 22 -30.75 11.00 -10.29
C GLY A 22 -30.09 11.87 -9.21
N THR A 23 -28.96 11.45 -8.63
CA THR A 23 -28.27 12.19 -7.56
C THR A 23 -27.20 13.12 -8.14
N SER A 24 -27.16 14.36 -7.65
CA SER A 24 -26.13 15.35 -7.96
C SER A 24 -25.56 15.93 -6.67
N TRP A 25 -24.28 16.27 -6.68
CA TRP A 25 -23.59 16.80 -5.51
C TRP A 25 -23.10 18.22 -5.75
N TRP A 26 -23.12 19.02 -4.70
CA TRP A 26 -22.82 20.45 -4.74
C TRP A 26 -22.01 20.84 -3.51
N ILE A 27 -21.08 21.78 -3.68
CA ILE A 27 -20.32 22.39 -2.58
C ILE A 27 -20.61 23.89 -2.51
N ASP A 28 -20.81 24.38 -1.30
CA ASP A 28 -20.91 25.82 -1.04
C ASP A 28 -19.52 26.47 -1.09
N PRO A 29 -19.26 27.41 -2.02
CA PRO A 29 -17.96 28.05 -2.17
C PRO A 29 -17.54 28.96 -1.00
N ARG A 30 -18.43 29.23 -0.04
CA ARG A 30 -18.15 30.07 1.14
C ARG A 30 -17.89 29.25 2.40
N THR A 31 -18.58 28.13 2.54
CA THR A 31 -18.55 27.33 3.77
C THR A 31 -17.84 25.99 3.59
N GLY A 32 -17.68 25.51 2.35
CA GLY A 32 -17.14 24.18 2.08
C GLY A 32 -18.14 23.05 2.32
N VAL A 33 -19.38 23.36 2.71
CA VAL A 33 -20.42 22.36 2.98
C VAL A 33 -20.82 21.65 1.70
N ILE A 34 -20.83 20.32 1.75
CA ILE A 34 -21.23 19.45 0.65
C ILE A 34 -22.67 19.00 0.86
N SER A 35 -23.44 18.94 -0.22
CA SER A 35 -24.84 18.54 -0.19
C SER A 35 -25.22 17.73 -1.42
N SER A 36 -26.09 16.74 -1.23
CA SER A 36 -26.68 15.95 -2.30
C SER A 36 -28.06 16.50 -2.68
N HIS A 37 -28.39 16.35 -3.96
CA HIS A 37 -29.66 16.78 -4.54
C HIS A 37 -30.18 15.71 -5.49
N LEU A 38 -31.37 15.17 -5.19
CA LEU A 38 -32.07 14.17 -5.99
C LEU A 38 -33.16 14.84 -6.84
N ALA A 39 -33.11 14.63 -8.16
CA ALA A 39 -33.92 15.37 -9.13
C ALA A 39 -35.44 15.22 -8.94
N ASP A 40 -35.92 14.10 -8.41
CA ASP A 40 -37.36 13.79 -8.31
C ASP A 40 -38.05 14.38 -7.06
N VAL A 41 -37.31 15.07 -6.17
CA VAL A 41 -37.83 15.48 -4.85
C VAL A 41 -38.36 16.92 -4.84
N GLY A 42 -38.48 17.60 -5.99
CA GLY A 42 -38.99 18.98 -6.08
C GLY A 42 -38.20 20.00 -5.25
N ALA A 43 -36.96 19.66 -4.87
CA ALA A 43 -36.12 20.48 -4.02
C ALA A 43 -35.65 21.74 -4.79
N PRO A 44 -35.43 22.87 -4.08
CA PRO A 44 -34.86 24.07 -4.68
C PRO A 44 -33.58 23.74 -5.44
N ARG A 45 -33.36 24.41 -6.57
CA ARG A 45 -32.12 24.25 -7.35
C ARG A 45 -30.95 24.59 -6.42
N PRO A 46 -30.02 23.67 -6.18
CA PRO A 46 -28.94 23.87 -5.24
C PRO A 46 -28.06 25.07 -5.66
N SER A 47 -27.67 25.87 -4.68
CA SER A 47 -26.71 26.96 -4.83
C SER A 47 -25.30 26.45 -4.56
N GLY A 48 -24.33 26.76 -5.42
CA GLY A 48 -22.94 26.39 -5.23
C GLY A 48 -22.26 25.87 -6.49
N VAL A 49 -21.10 25.27 -6.31
CA VAL A 49 -20.34 24.64 -7.39
C VAL A 49 -20.75 23.16 -7.48
N ARG A 50 -21.10 22.72 -8.68
CA ARG A 50 -21.47 21.31 -8.91
C ARG A 50 -20.23 20.43 -8.86
N ILE A 51 -20.28 19.39 -8.05
CA ILE A 51 -19.24 18.36 -7.96
C ILE A 51 -19.36 17.45 -9.19
N ARG A 52 -18.27 17.32 -9.96
CA ARG A 52 -18.22 16.43 -11.13
C ARG A 52 -18.15 14.98 -10.66
N ARG A 53 -18.64 14.04 -11.46
CA ARG A 53 -18.39 12.62 -11.18
C ARG A 53 -17.01 12.24 -11.70
N THR A 54 -16.31 11.37 -10.99
CA THR A 54 -15.08 10.74 -11.47
C THR A 54 -15.38 9.89 -12.68
N GLU A 55 -14.62 10.12 -13.76
CA GLU A 55 -14.80 9.40 -15.00
C GLU A 55 -14.32 7.95 -14.87
N SER A 56 -14.98 7.03 -15.58
CA SER A 56 -14.53 5.62 -15.62
C SER A 56 -13.08 5.50 -16.11
N ARG A 57 -12.60 6.45 -16.94
CA ARG A 57 -11.21 6.47 -17.39
C ARG A 57 -10.23 6.74 -16.26
N GLU A 58 -10.53 7.69 -15.36
CA GLU A 58 -9.71 8.01 -14.19
C GLU A 58 -9.61 6.77 -13.28
N SER A 59 -10.74 6.12 -12.97
CA SER A 59 -10.74 4.90 -12.16
C SER A 59 -10.02 3.72 -12.82
N TYR A 60 -10.11 3.59 -14.14
CA TYR A 60 -9.38 2.56 -14.89
C TYR A 60 -7.87 2.80 -14.87
N GLN A 61 -7.43 4.06 -14.98
CA GLN A 61 -6.01 4.42 -14.88
C GLN A 61 -5.44 4.07 -13.49
N ASP A 62 -6.21 4.28 -12.43
CA ASP A 62 -5.79 3.85 -11.08
C ASP A 62 -5.62 2.33 -11.00
N MET A 63 -6.56 1.56 -11.56
CA MET A 63 -6.44 0.09 -11.62
C MET A 63 -5.18 -0.32 -12.37
N ALA A 64 -4.96 0.23 -13.58
CA ALA A 64 -3.79 -0.11 -14.39
C ALA A 64 -2.47 0.24 -13.71
N GLN A 65 -2.38 1.40 -13.07
CA GLN A 65 -1.18 1.83 -12.36
C GLN A 65 -0.95 1.02 -11.08
N PHE A 66 -2.01 0.65 -10.38
CA PHE A 66 -1.92 -0.27 -9.25
C PHE A 66 -1.39 -1.63 -9.69
N VAL A 67 -1.97 -2.23 -10.74
CA VAL A 67 -1.53 -3.54 -11.27
C VAL A 67 -0.06 -3.51 -11.69
N ALA A 68 0.38 -2.44 -12.35
CA ALA A 68 1.77 -2.27 -12.76
C ALA A 68 2.76 -2.17 -11.56
N ALA A 69 2.27 -1.80 -10.38
CA ALA A 69 3.05 -1.70 -9.15
C ALA A 69 2.97 -2.96 -8.26
N VAL A 70 2.19 -3.98 -8.65
CA VAL A 70 2.08 -5.24 -7.87
C VAL A 70 3.32 -6.09 -8.10
N HIS A 71 4.07 -6.38 -7.03
CA HIS A 71 5.24 -7.23 -7.09
C HIS A 71 4.93 -8.73 -7.11
N HIS A 72 3.79 -9.14 -6.54
CA HIS A 72 3.36 -10.54 -6.56
C HIS A 72 3.06 -11.01 -8.00
N ARG A 73 4.02 -11.68 -8.64
CA ARG A 73 3.96 -12.06 -10.07
C ARG A 73 2.65 -12.74 -10.50
N ARG A 74 2.22 -13.79 -9.79
CA ARG A 74 0.95 -14.48 -10.08
C ARG A 74 -0.25 -13.55 -9.96
N ALA A 75 -0.30 -12.71 -8.92
CA ALA A 75 -1.40 -11.78 -8.76
C ALA A 75 -1.36 -10.68 -9.84
N ALA A 76 -0.19 -10.14 -10.15
CA ALA A 76 0.02 -9.17 -11.22
C ALA A 76 -0.49 -9.72 -12.57
N ASP A 77 -0.10 -10.96 -12.93
CA ASP A 77 -0.56 -11.62 -14.17
C ASP A 77 -2.08 -11.80 -14.20
N LEU A 78 -2.69 -12.21 -13.08
CA LEU A 78 -4.14 -12.39 -13.00
C LEU A 78 -4.88 -11.06 -13.09
N LEU A 79 -4.38 -10.04 -12.40
CA LEU A 79 -4.97 -8.70 -12.40
C LEU A 79 -4.83 -8.01 -13.76
N ASP A 80 -3.70 -8.15 -14.44
CA ASP A 80 -3.46 -7.60 -15.78
C ASP A 80 -4.46 -8.18 -16.81
N ARG A 81 -4.68 -9.50 -16.75
CA ARG A 81 -5.73 -10.16 -17.54
C ARG A 81 -7.13 -9.68 -17.12
N ALA A 82 -7.37 -9.49 -15.83
CA ALA A 82 -8.68 -9.08 -15.31
C ALA A 82 -9.09 -7.69 -15.80
N ILE A 83 -8.15 -6.73 -15.87
CA ILE A 83 -8.40 -5.36 -16.31
C ILE A 83 -8.54 -5.21 -17.83
N SER A 84 -8.27 -6.26 -18.59
CA SER A 84 -8.38 -6.25 -20.05
C SER A 84 -9.83 -6.48 -20.50
N GLY A 85 -10.35 -5.62 -21.39
CA GLY A 85 -11.65 -5.80 -22.06
C GLY A 85 -12.91 -5.46 -21.24
N PRO A 86 -14.11 -5.73 -21.78
CA PRO A 86 -15.39 -5.37 -21.15
C PRO A 86 -15.57 -6.02 -19.78
N GLY A 87 -16.02 -5.28 -18.77
CA GLY A 87 -16.23 -5.80 -17.41
C GLY A 87 -14.99 -5.81 -16.51
N ALA A 88 -13.93 -5.09 -16.90
CA ALA A 88 -12.66 -4.96 -16.16
C ALA A 88 -12.84 -4.68 -14.67
N PHE A 89 -13.67 -3.70 -14.29
CA PHE A 89 -13.90 -3.34 -12.88
C PHE A 89 -14.40 -4.50 -12.02
N ARG A 90 -15.33 -5.30 -12.55
CA ARG A 90 -15.89 -6.44 -11.81
C ARG A 90 -14.83 -7.52 -11.68
N ARG A 91 -14.20 -7.93 -12.79
CA ARG A 91 -13.16 -8.97 -12.76
C ARG A 91 -12.00 -8.60 -11.86
N PHE A 92 -11.53 -7.35 -11.92
CA PHE A 92 -10.46 -6.86 -11.06
C PHE A 92 -10.80 -7.03 -9.57
N LYS A 93 -12.01 -6.61 -9.16
CA LYS A 93 -12.49 -6.84 -7.80
C LYS A 93 -12.61 -8.32 -7.46
N ASP A 94 -13.14 -9.13 -8.37
CA ASP A 94 -13.31 -10.57 -8.19
C ASP A 94 -11.93 -11.24 -7.94
N THR A 95 -10.91 -10.88 -8.74
CA THR A 95 -9.53 -11.34 -8.57
C THR A 95 -8.91 -10.89 -7.25
N LEU A 96 -9.17 -9.66 -6.78
CA LEU A 96 -8.66 -9.20 -5.49
C LEU A 96 -9.18 -10.01 -4.29
N PHE A 97 -10.30 -10.74 -4.41
CA PHE A 97 -10.75 -11.63 -3.32
C PHE A 97 -9.84 -12.84 -3.13
N GLU A 98 -9.07 -13.23 -4.14
CA GLU A 98 -8.07 -14.29 -4.04
C GLU A 98 -6.81 -13.83 -3.29
N PHE A 99 -6.62 -12.51 -3.11
CA PHE A 99 -5.43 -11.90 -2.51
C PHE A 99 -5.82 -10.82 -1.49
N PRO A 100 -6.20 -11.19 -0.25
CA PRO A 100 -6.68 -10.25 0.77
C PRO A 100 -5.73 -9.07 1.04
N GLU A 101 -4.42 -9.30 1.03
CA GLU A 101 -3.40 -8.28 1.27
C GLU A 101 -3.38 -7.24 0.15
N LEU A 102 -3.42 -7.71 -1.11
CA LEU A 102 -3.49 -6.83 -2.27
C LEU A 102 -4.83 -6.08 -2.33
N ARG A 103 -5.92 -6.68 -1.84
CA ARG A 103 -7.20 -6.01 -1.70
C ARG A 103 -7.11 -4.82 -0.76
N ASP A 104 -6.47 -5.00 0.39
CA ASP A 104 -6.30 -3.94 1.39
C ASP A 104 -5.30 -2.86 0.91
N GLN A 105 -4.24 -3.27 0.21
CA GLN A 105 -3.35 -2.34 -0.50
C GLN A 105 -4.10 -1.52 -1.56
N TRP A 106 -4.95 -2.16 -2.37
CA TRP A 106 -5.79 -1.49 -3.37
C TRP A 106 -6.72 -0.46 -2.74
N PHE A 107 -7.39 -0.79 -1.62
CA PHE A 107 -8.27 0.16 -0.95
C PHE A 107 -7.50 1.38 -0.45
N ARG A 108 -6.33 1.20 0.19
CA ARG A 108 -5.47 2.31 0.62
C ARG A 108 -5.01 3.17 -0.57
N TYR A 109 -4.59 2.52 -1.65
CA TYR A 109 -4.17 3.18 -2.89
C TYR A 109 -5.27 4.02 -3.52
N ARG A 110 -6.45 3.42 -3.70
CA ARG A 110 -7.61 4.11 -4.26
C ARG A 110 -8.04 5.29 -3.38
N SER A 111 -8.10 5.12 -2.06
CA SER A 111 -8.49 6.20 -1.14
C SER A 111 -7.52 7.37 -1.19
N ALA A 112 -6.21 7.12 -1.19
CA ALA A 112 -5.21 8.19 -1.31
C ALA A 112 -5.34 8.98 -2.63
N ARG A 113 -5.62 8.28 -3.73
CA ARG A 113 -5.84 8.93 -5.04
C ARG A 113 -7.16 9.66 -5.15
N ALA A 114 -8.23 9.13 -4.56
CA ALA A 114 -9.50 9.81 -4.47
C ALA A 114 -9.34 11.16 -3.73
N ARG A 115 -8.64 11.15 -2.59
CA ARG A 115 -8.37 12.38 -1.82
C ARG A 115 -7.52 13.38 -2.59
N ARG A 116 -6.47 12.94 -3.30
CA ARG A 116 -5.68 13.83 -4.18
C ARG A 116 -6.53 14.42 -5.30
N ARG A 117 -7.36 13.62 -5.96
CA ARG A 117 -8.30 14.14 -6.98
C ARG A 117 -9.28 15.14 -6.39
N ALA A 118 -9.77 14.92 -5.17
CA ALA A 118 -10.64 15.86 -4.49
C ALA A 118 -9.95 17.21 -4.28
N VAL A 119 -8.71 17.20 -3.79
CA VAL A 119 -7.87 18.40 -3.62
C VAL A 119 -7.59 19.08 -4.97
N HIS A 120 -7.22 18.32 -6.00
CA HIS A 120 -7.00 18.88 -7.34
C HIS A 120 -8.26 19.49 -7.93
N TRP A 121 -9.41 18.83 -7.76
CA TRP A 121 -10.69 19.33 -8.22
C TRP A 121 -11.05 20.67 -7.53
N LEU A 122 -10.84 20.80 -6.22
CA LEU A 122 -11.04 22.08 -5.50
C LEU A 122 -10.20 23.21 -6.11
N ALA A 123 -8.96 22.92 -6.53
CA ALA A 123 -8.12 23.91 -7.21
C ALA A 123 -8.58 24.19 -8.66
N GLU A 124 -9.04 23.17 -9.38
CA GLU A 124 -9.58 23.31 -10.74
C GLU A 124 -10.80 24.25 -10.78
N VAL A 125 -11.66 24.18 -9.75
CA VAL A 125 -12.83 25.06 -9.61
C VAL A 125 -12.53 26.35 -8.83
N GLU A 126 -11.25 26.66 -8.61
CA GLU A 126 -10.75 27.87 -7.94
C GLU A 126 -11.28 28.08 -6.50
N LEU A 127 -11.71 27.00 -5.85
CA LEU A 127 -12.17 27.05 -4.46
C LEU A 127 -11.00 27.17 -3.49
N ILE A 128 -9.86 26.54 -3.79
CA ILE A 128 -8.61 26.68 -3.03
C ILE A 128 -7.46 27.15 -3.94
N GLY A 129 -6.40 27.69 -3.36
CA GLY A 129 -5.21 28.08 -4.10
C GLY A 129 -4.41 26.87 -4.59
N ARG A 130 -3.79 26.98 -5.77
CA ARG A 130 -2.97 25.88 -6.34
C ARG A 130 -1.82 25.45 -5.42
N ALA A 131 -1.15 26.41 -4.77
CA ALA A 131 -0.10 26.10 -3.81
C ALA A 131 -0.62 25.34 -2.59
N ASP A 132 -1.85 25.60 -2.16
CA ASP A 132 -2.48 24.90 -1.02
C ASP A 132 -2.86 23.47 -1.42
N ALA A 133 -3.40 23.32 -2.64
CA ALA A 133 -3.70 22.03 -3.22
C ALA A 133 -2.45 21.16 -3.39
N GLU A 134 -1.34 21.73 -3.86
CA GLU A 134 -0.05 21.02 -3.99
C GLU A 134 0.49 20.57 -2.62
N ARG A 135 0.38 21.42 -1.57
CA ARG A 135 0.78 21.04 -0.21
C ARG A 135 -0.07 19.91 0.36
N LEU A 136 -1.40 19.99 0.21
CA LEU A 136 -2.32 18.94 0.65
C LEU A 136 -2.11 17.63 -0.10
N ALA A 137 -1.93 17.70 -1.43
CA ALA A 137 -1.67 16.53 -2.24
C ALA A 137 -0.34 15.86 -1.88
N ALA A 138 0.71 16.66 -1.57
CA ALA A 138 1.99 16.14 -1.12
C ALA A 138 1.90 15.44 0.26
N ALA A 139 0.98 15.87 1.12
CA ALA A 139 0.71 15.19 2.40
C ALA A 139 -0.05 13.86 2.25
N ILE A 140 -0.56 13.55 1.04
CA ILE A 140 -1.27 12.31 0.72
C ILE A 140 -0.45 11.56 -0.35
N PRO A 141 0.66 10.89 0.04
CA PRO A 141 1.48 10.17 -0.94
C PRO A 141 0.67 9.07 -1.65
N ASP A 142 1.05 8.71 -2.88
CA ASP A 142 0.69 7.38 -3.41
C ASP A 142 1.23 6.36 -2.41
N PRO A 143 0.39 5.55 -1.76
CA PRO A 143 0.93 4.41 -1.05
C PRO A 143 1.49 3.52 -2.15
N VAL A 144 2.80 3.57 -2.35
CA VAL A 144 3.52 2.48 -3.00
C VAL A 144 3.02 1.21 -2.30
N ALA A 145 2.72 0.14 -3.03
CA ALA A 145 2.36 -1.14 -2.44
C ALA A 145 3.35 -1.39 -1.31
N ARG A 146 2.93 -1.18 -0.05
CA ARG A 146 3.87 -1.04 1.07
C ARG A 146 4.28 -2.44 1.46
N ASP A 147 5.27 -2.92 0.71
CA ASP A 147 6.08 -4.04 1.09
C ASP A 147 7.15 -3.59 2.08
N GLU A 148 7.32 -2.27 2.30
CA GLU A 148 8.22 -1.64 3.28
C GLU A 148 8.05 -2.18 4.72
N ASP A 149 6.84 -2.60 5.10
CA ASP A 149 6.56 -3.20 6.42
C ASP A 149 6.78 -4.72 6.45
N LEU A 150 7.10 -5.37 5.32
CA LEU A 150 7.30 -6.82 5.25
C LEU A 150 8.42 -7.32 6.18
N PRO A 151 9.60 -6.68 6.26
CA PRO A 151 10.64 -7.11 7.20
C PRO A 151 10.13 -7.11 8.65
N ALA A 152 9.40 -6.06 9.03
CA ALA A 152 8.81 -5.94 10.36
C ALA A 152 7.73 -7.00 10.62
N ALA A 153 6.86 -7.27 9.64
CA ALA A 153 5.85 -8.32 9.74
C ALA A 153 6.48 -9.72 9.91
N VAL A 154 7.53 -10.03 9.14
CA VAL A 154 8.26 -11.29 9.29
C VAL A 154 8.96 -11.35 10.65
N ALA A 155 9.57 -10.24 11.11
CA ALA A 155 10.22 -10.17 12.41
C ALA A 155 9.23 -10.42 13.57
N VAL A 156 8.01 -9.89 13.50
CA VAL A 156 6.94 -10.15 14.49
C VAL A 156 6.59 -11.63 14.53
N ASP A 157 6.39 -12.27 13.38
CA ASP A 157 6.08 -13.71 13.32
C ASP A 157 7.25 -14.57 13.83
N LEU A 158 8.50 -14.20 13.52
CA LEU A 158 9.69 -14.86 14.06
C LEU A 158 9.80 -14.67 15.57
N ALA A 159 9.46 -13.49 16.10
CA ALA A 159 9.42 -13.24 17.54
C ALA A 159 8.37 -14.11 18.24
N MET A 160 7.20 -14.31 17.63
CA MET A 160 6.19 -15.24 18.14
C MET A 160 6.66 -16.70 18.10
N LEU A 161 7.40 -17.09 17.06
CA LEU A 161 7.92 -18.46 16.90
C LEU A 161 9.02 -18.79 17.93
N TYR A 162 9.95 -17.87 18.15
CA TYR A 162 11.16 -18.12 18.94
C TYR A 162 11.09 -17.59 20.38
N GLY A 163 10.24 -16.62 20.68
CA GLY A 163 10.14 -15.98 21.99
C GLY A 163 11.50 -15.49 22.48
N ASP A 164 11.85 -15.82 23.72
CA ASP A 164 13.11 -15.41 24.37
C ASP A 164 14.38 -15.93 23.67
N ARG A 165 14.26 -16.89 22.74
CA ARG A 165 15.40 -17.37 21.96
C ARG A 165 15.80 -16.42 20.84
N LEU A 166 14.90 -15.53 20.42
CA LEU A 166 15.19 -14.52 19.41
C LEU A 166 15.86 -13.31 20.06
N GLU A 167 17.10 -13.04 19.70
CA GLU A 167 17.77 -11.83 20.15
C GLU A 167 17.44 -10.65 19.23
N GLN A 168 17.61 -10.85 17.91
CA GLN A 168 17.48 -9.77 16.91
C GLN A 168 17.10 -10.34 15.55
N VAL A 169 16.37 -9.54 14.76
CA VAL A 169 16.17 -9.77 13.31
C VAL A 169 16.79 -8.60 12.58
N LEU A 170 17.70 -8.90 11.65
CA LEU A 170 18.38 -7.89 10.86
C LEU A 170 18.04 -8.07 9.38
N LEU A 171 17.86 -6.97 8.67
CA LEU A 171 17.70 -6.92 7.22
C LEU A 171 19.08 -6.82 6.56
N PHE A 172 19.32 -7.60 5.51
CA PHE A 172 20.52 -7.48 4.66
C PHE A 172 20.17 -7.64 3.17
N GLY A 173 21.07 -7.28 2.26
CA GLY A 173 20.82 -7.31 0.82
C GLY A 173 20.13 -6.07 0.24
N SER A 174 19.44 -6.24 -0.89
CA SER A 174 18.90 -5.16 -1.75
C SER A 174 17.97 -4.18 -1.03
N TRP A 175 17.25 -4.66 0.00
CA TRP A 175 16.33 -3.85 0.77
C TRP A 175 17.01 -2.87 1.74
N VAL A 176 18.29 -3.09 2.09
CA VAL A 176 19.07 -2.14 2.91
C VAL A 176 19.37 -0.85 2.15
N HIS A 177 19.48 -0.91 0.82
CA HIS A 177 19.88 0.21 -0.01
C HIS A 177 18.71 1.00 -0.60
N GLY A 178 17.47 0.53 -0.41
CA GLY A 178 16.28 1.16 -1.00
C GLY A 178 16.15 0.94 -2.51
N ASP A 179 16.92 0.01 -3.08
CA ASP A 179 16.91 -0.30 -4.51
C ASP A 179 15.68 -1.15 -4.93
N GLY A 180 14.82 -1.50 -3.97
CA GLY A 180 13.69 -2.40 -4.18
C GLY A 180 14.11 -3.88 -4.23
N PRO A 181 13.21 -4.77 -4.69
CA PRO A 181 13.46 -6.21 -4.74
C PRO A 181 14.58 -6.57 -5.72
N GLY A 182 15.53 -7.40 -5.29
CA GLY A 182 16.67 -7.88 -6.08
C GLY A 182 16.49 -9.33 -6.58
N GLU A 183 17.57 -10.02 -6.93
CA GLU A 183 17.53 -11.46 -7.30
C GLU A 183 17.00 -12.35 -6.16
N PHE A 184 17.26 -11.95 -4.92
CA PHE A 184 16.55 -12.39 -3.73
C PHE A 184 15.79 -11.19 -3.20
N ASP A 185 14.51 -11.38 -2.99
CA ASP A 185 13.64 -10.27 -2.65
C ASP A 185 13.91 -9.81 -1.20
N LEU A 186 13.63 -10.61 -0.17
CA LEU A 186 13.86 -10.23 1.23
C LEU A 186 14.85 -11.20 1.90
N GLN A 187 15.96 -10.67 2.45
CA GLN A 187 16.96 -11.47 3.17
C GLN A 187 17.11 -11.00 4.61
N LEU A 188 17.01 -11.94 5.55
CA LEU A 188 17.05 -11.68 6.99
C LEU A 188 18.20 -12.43 7.67
N VAL A 189 18.87 -11.79 8.62
CA VAL A 189 19.73 -12.47 9.60
C VAL A 189 18.91 -12.63 10.87
N VAL A 190 18.77 -13.87 11.34
CA VAL A 190 18.01 -14.19 12.55
C VAL A 190 19.01 -14.57 13.64
N VAL A 191 19.20 -13.66 14.60
CA VAL A 191 20.16 -13.84 15.70
C VAL A 191 19.46 -14.56 16.85
N LEU A 192 19.95 -15.75 17.16
CA LEU A 192 19.41 -16.62 18.20
C LEU A 192 20.39 -16.79 19.37
N SER A 193 19.87 -16.83 20.59
CA SER A 193 20.66 -17.01 21.81
C SER A 193 21.20 -18.44 21.99
N ASP A 194 20.47 -19.45 21.51
CA ASP A 194 20.92 -20.85 21.42
C ASP A 194 20.69 -21.39 20.01
N LEU A 195 21.74 -21.35 19.19
CA LEU A 195 21.78 -21.93 17.84
C LEU A 195 22.59 -23.24 17.86
N ARG A 196 21.90 -24.37 17.72
CA ARG A 196 22.54 -25.70 17.67
C ARG A 196 22.78 -26.19 16.25
N SER A 197 21.79 -26.00 15.38
CA SER A 197 21.85 -26.42 13.98
C SER A 197 21.16 -25.39 13.09
N PRO A 198 21.90 -24.70 12.20
CA PRO A 198 21.30 -23.78 11.23
C PRO A 198 20.21 -24.44 10.39
N TRP A 199 20.38 -25.71 10.03
CA TRP A 199 19.41 -26.46 9.23
C TRP A 199 18.10 -26.74 9.97
N GLU A 200 18.18 -27.09 11.26
CA GLU A 200 16.97 -27.33 12.06
C GLU A 200 16.20 -26.03 12.29
N GLU A 201 16.91 -24.92 12.52
CA GLU A 201 16.25 -23.63 12.70
C GLU A 201 15.65 -23.09 11.39
N LEU A 202 16.31 -23.32 10.25
CA LEU A 202 15.72 -23.03 8.93
C LEU A 202 14.42 -23.84 8.73
N HIS A 203 14.43 -25.13 9.04
CA HIS A 203 13.23 -25.95 8.93
C HIS A 203 12.11 -25.49 9.87
N ARG A 204 12.45 -25.04 11.09
CA ARG A 204 11.48 -24.51 12.06
C ARG A 204 10.81 -23.22 11.58
N MET A 205 11.55 -22.33 10.91
CA MET A 205 11.00 -21.06 10.41
C MET A 205 10.36 -21.17 9.03
N ASP A 206 10.49 -22.30 8.34
CA ASP A 206 10.04 -22.52 6.96
C ASP A 206 8.56 -22.12 6.76
N ASP A 207 7.67 -22.57 7.65
CA ASP A 207 6.24 -22.22 7.60
C ASP A 207 5.97 -20.71 7.68
N VAL A 208 6.78 -19.98 8.46
CA VAL A 208 6.66 -18.52 8.60
C VAL A 208 7.16 -17.84 7.33
N LEU A 209 8.36 -18.19 6.86
CA LEU A 209 8.96 -17.59 5.67
C LEU A 209 8.13 -17.87 4.41
N TRP A 210 7.66 -19.11 4.26
CA TRP A 210 6.81 -19.55 3.15
C TRP A 210 5.48 -18.81 3.13
N ARG A 211 4.82 -18.65 4.29
CA ARG A 211 3.56 -17.89 4.38
C ARG A 211 3.72 -16.46 3.90
N HIS A 212 4.79 -15.77 4.31
CA HIS A 212 5.06 -14.40 3.83
C HIS A 212 5.41 -14.39 2.34
N THR A 213 6.11 -15.41 1.88
CA THR A 213 6.45 -15.58 0.46
C THR A 213 5.21 -15.73 -0.42
N GLU A 214 4.28 -16.60 -0.04
CA GLU A 214 3.04 -16.78 -0.78
C GLU A 214 2.15 -15.53 -0.78
N ARG A 215 2.10 -14.81 0.35
CA ARG A 215 1.22 -13.63 0.50
C ARG A 215 1.71 -12.42 -0.29
N THR A 216 3.02 -12.24 -0.36
CA THR A 216 3.62 -11.02 -0.91
C THR A 216 4.26 -11.23 -2.28
N GLY A 217 4.56 -12.47 -2.67
CA GLY A 217 5.36 -12.79 -3.85
C GLY A 217 6.87 -12.55 -3.67
N PHE A 218 7.22 -11.76 -2.67
CA PHE A 218 8.31 -11.90 -1.70
C PHE A 218 9.09 -13.20 -1.54
N THR A 219 10.17 -13.52 -2.26
CA THR A 219 11.04 -14.59 -1.74
C THR A 219 11.69 -14.16 -0.41
N VAL A 220 11.18 -14.68 0.71
CA VAL A 220 11.72 -14.39 2.05
C VAL A 220 12.73 -15.48 2.42
N THR A 221 13.98 -15.09 2.61
CA THR A 221 15.06 -15.98 3.03
C THR A 221 15.63 -15.51 4.37
N ALA A 222 16.14 -16.46 5.15
CA ALA A 222 16.71 -16.19 6.46
C ALA A 222 18.05 -16.91 6.64
N LEU A 223 18.91 -16.32 7.45
CA LEU A 223 20.20 -16.86 7.85
C LEU A 223 20.25 -16.91 9.38
N PRO A 224 19.99 -18.08 10.01
CA PRO A 224 20.07 -18.21 11.45
C PRO A 224 21.53 -18.22 11.91
N VAL A 225 21.85 -17.38 12.89
CA VAL A 225 23.20 -17.20 13.44
C VAL A 225 23.15 -17.01 14.95
N SER A 226 24.24 -17.31 15.64
CA SER A 226 24.45 -16.80 17.00
C SER A 226 25.13 -15.43 16.99
N ALA A 227 25.00 -14.67 18.07
CA ALA A 227 25.72 -13.40 18.23
C ALA A 227 27.24 -13.55 18.04
N ALA A 228 27.81 -14.67 18.48
CA ALA A 228 29.24 -14.97 18.30
C ALA A 228 29.61 -15.17 16.82
N GLN A 229 28.78 -15.86 16.05
CA GLN A 229 29.01 -16.06 14.61
C GLN A 229 28.85 -14.77 13.81
N LEU A 230 27.97 -13.87 14.24
CA LEU A 230 27.80 -12.56 13.61
C LEU A 230 28.99 -11.64 13.92
N ALA A 231 29.53 -11.68 15.14
CA ALA A 231 30.71 -10.92 15.54
C ALA A 231 32.02 -11.43 14.91
N ALA A 232 32.11 -12.73 14.63
CA ALA A 232 33.26 -13.37 13.99
C ALA A 232 32.81 -14.21 12.77
N PRO A 233 32.55 -13.56 11.61
CA PRO A 233 32.04 -14.24 10.44
C PRO A 233 33.07 -15.21 9.84
N HIS A 234 32.64 -16.44 9.58
CA HIS A 234 33.48 -17.52 9.05
C HIS A 234 33.14 -17.90 7.61
N THR A 235 32.11 -17.27 7.02
CA THR A 235 31.74 -17.42 5.62
C THR A 235 31.67 -16.06 4.93
N PRO A 236 31.90 -15.99 3.60
CA PRO A 236 31.77 -14.73 2.85
C PRO A 236 30.37 -14.10 2.96
N LEU A 237 29.32 -14.93 2.98
CA LEU A 237 27.94 -14.46 3.14
C LEU A 237 27.72 -13.80 4.51
N LEU A 238 28.21 -14.42 5.59
CA LEU A 238 28.13 -13.84 6.92
C LEU A 238 28.98 -12.57 7.07
N ALA A 239 30.15 -12.53 6.44
CA ALA A 239 30.99 -11.33 6.46
C ALA A 239 30.30 -10.15 5.79
N ARG A 240 29.61 -10.41 4.66
CA ARG A 240 28.77 -9.41 3.99
C ARG A 240 27.60 -8.97 4.88
N ALA A 241 26.83 -9.93 5.40
CA ALA A 241 25.68 -9.65 6.26
C ALA A 241 26.10 -8.83 7.50
N ALA A 242 27.18 -9.19 8.18
CA ALA A 242 27.69 -8.44 9.32
C ALA A 242 28.09 -6.99 9.00
N ALA A 243 28.54 -6.72 7.76
CA ALA A 243 28.94 -5.39 7.33
C ALA A 243 27.75 -4.49 6.92
N GLU A 244 26.73 -5.07 6.29
CA GLU A 244 25.62 -4.30 5.69
C GLU A 244 24.34 -4.31 6.53
N ALA A 245 24.15 -5.30 7.40
CA ALA A 245 22.86 -5.53 8.02
C ALA A 245 22.39 -4.35 8.89
N ARG A 246 21.06 -4.19 8.95
CA ARG A 246 20.36 -3.17 9.75
C ARG A 246 19.28 -3.81 10.57
N LEU A 247 19.08 -3.35 11.79
CA LEU A 247 18.01 -3.82 12.66
C LEU A 247 16.65 -3.58 11.98
N VAL A 248 15.80 -4.60 11.95
CA VAL A 248 14.39 -4.43 11.62
C VAL A 248 13.72 -3.76 12.82
N ALA A 249 13.13 -2.58 12.59
CA ALA A 249 12.62 -1.66 13.61
C ALA A 249 11.72 -2.30 14.68
#